data_AF-A0A9D4KA78-F1
#
_entry.id   AF-A0A9D4KA78-F1
#
_cell.length_a   1.000
_cell.length_b   1.000
_cell.length_c   1.000
_cell.angle_alpha   90.00
_cell.angle_beta   90.00
_cell.angle_gamma   90.00
#
_symmetry.space_group_name_H-M   'P 1'
#
loop_
_entity.id
_entity.type
_entity.pdbx_description
1 polymer ?
#
loop_
_entity_poly.entity_id
_entity_poly.type
_entity_poly.pdbx_seq_one_letter_code
_entity_poly.pdbx_strand_id
1 'polypeptide(L)'
;MDQFITDLRKYHTFLTGMQKRSNNNHQSPEPIRQFNDSWSLITVNKVDSVREEYSALDLALKECCDYIPIDLLQFEPKSKEDRRKWLSKIELSSTVNVFTHAHGNYIGNTTFVWKIPDPQLPNSKKYAQREC
;
A
#
# COMPACT_ATOMS: atom_id res chain seq x y z
N MET A 1 -2.83 5.90 40.95
CA MET A 1 -3.34 4.53 41.21
C MET A 1 -4.62 4.28 40.42
N ASP A 2 -5.56 5.22 40.41
CA ASP A 2 -6.85 5.08 39.70
C ASP A 2 -6.76 4.97 38.17
N GLN A 3 -5.80 5.67 37.55
CA GLN A 3 -5.55 5.56 36.11
C GLN A 3 -5.11 4.14 35.72
N PHE A 4 -4.21 3.54 36.50
CA PHE A 4 -3.72 2.18 36.27
C PHE A 4 -4.83 1.14 36.38
N ILE A 5 -5.69 1.25 37.40
CA ILE A 5 -6.86 0.37 37.58
C ILE A 5 -7.84 0.53 36.40
N THR A 6 -8.04 1.76 35.93
CA THR A 6 -8.89 2.05 34.77
C THR A 6 -8.34 1.41 33.50
N ASP A 7 -7.03 1.51 33.26
CA ASP A 7 -6.38 0.94 32.09
C ASP A 7 -6.37 -0.59 32.12
N LEU A 8 -6.18 -1.21 33.30
CA LEU A 8 -6.33 -2.66 33.48
C LEU A 8 -7.75 -3.14 33.18
N ARG A 9 -8.78 -2.40 33.62
CA ARG A 9 -10.18 -2.74 33.31
C ARG A 9 -10.45 -2.66 31.81
N LYS A 10 -9.95 -1.62 31.13
CA LYS A 10 -10.06 -1.49 29.66
C LYS A 10 -9.38 -2.67 28.96
N TYR A 11 -8.18 -3.03 29.39
CA TYR A 11 -7.44 -4.14 28.82
C TYR A 11 -8.14 -5.49 29.04
N HIS A 12 -8.64 -5.75 30.25
CA HIS A 12 -9.44 -6.94 30.55
C HIS A 12 -10.67 -7.03 29.64
N THR A 13 -11.46 -5.96 29.52
CA THR A 13 -12.62 -5.90 28.61
C THR A 13 -12.23 -6.17 27.16
N PHE A 14 -11.11 -5.61 26.71
CA PHE A 14 -10.58 -5.86 25.37
C PHE A 14 -10.25 -7.34 25.15
N LEU A 15 -9.58 -7.99 26.11
CA LEU A 15 -9.21 -9.40 26.04
C LEU A 15 -10.45 -10.31 26.04
N THR A 16 -11.42 -10.06 26.91
CA THR A 16 -12.67 -10.83 26.93
C THR A 16 -13.43 -10.68 25.60
N GLY A 17 -13.44 -9.47 25.03
CA GLY A 17 -14.01 -9.21 23.71
C GLY A 17 -13.26 -9.95 22.57
N MET A 18 -11.92 -10.00 22.62
CA MET A 18 -11.12 -10.78 21.68
C MET A 18 -11.44 -12.28 21.76
N GLN A 19 -11.53 -12.83 22.98
CA GLN A 19 -11.83 -14.25 23.20
C GLN A 19 -13.21 -14.62 22.68
N LYS A 20 -14.24 -13.80 22.97
CA LYS A 20 -15.60 -14.03 22.47
C LYS A 20 -15.65 -14.01 20.94
N ARG A 21 -14.99 -13.02 20.30
CA ARG A 21 -14.89 -12.95 18.83
C ARG A 21 -14.17 -14.17 18.27
N SER A 22 -13.04 -14.56 18.86
CA SER A 22 -12.31 -15.75 18.43
C SER A 22 -13.19 -17.00 18.49
N ASN A 23 -13.90 -17.22 19.59
CA ASN A 23 -14.77 -18.38 19.73
C ASN A 23 -15.91 -18.39 18.70
N ASN A 24 -16.58 -17.26 18.51
CA ASN A 24 -17.61 -17.13 17.47
C ASN A 24 -17.04 -17.40 16.07
N ASN A 25 -15.80 -16.96 15.84
CA ASN A 25 -15.13 -17.12 14.56
C ASN A 25 -14.81 -18.58 14.26
N HIS A 26 -14.34 -19.34 15.24
CA HIS A 26 -14.04 -20.77 15.09
C HIS A 26 -15.30 -21.62 14.92
N GLN A 27 -16.44 -21.15 15.40
CA GLN A 27 -17.73 -21.84 15.27
C GLN A 27 -18.49 -21.45 13.99
N SER A 28 -18.03 -20.43 13.26
CA SER A 28 -18.65 -20.00 12.01
C SER A 28 -18.40 -21.03 10.92
N PRO A 29 -19.45 -21.53 10.23
CA PRO A 29 -19.29 -22.42 9.08
C PRO A 29 -18.71 -21.68 7.86
N GLU A 30 -18.95 -20.37 7.77
CA GLU A 30 -18.42 -19.52 6.72
C GLU A 30 -17.05 -18.95 7.11
N PRO A 31 -16.10 -18.89 6.16
CA PRO A 31 -14.82 -18.24 6.38
C PRO A 31 -15.05 -16.74 6.59
N ILE A 32 -14.60 -16.23 7.73
CA ILE A 32 -14.75 -14.81 8.08
C ILE A 32 -13.93 -13.90 7.18
N ARG A 33 -12.89 -14.45 6.57
CA ARG A 33 -12.06 -13.77 5.59
C ARG A 33 -12.29 -14.40 4.25
N GLN A 34 -12.53 -13.57 3.26
CA GLN A 34 -12.60 -14.04 1.88
C GLN A 34 -11.23 -14.61 1.50
N PHE A 35 -11.23 -15.71 0.75
CA PHE A 35 -10.03 -16.32 0.18
C PHE A 35 -9.57 -15.62 -1.11
N ASN A 36 -10.08 -14.41 -1.39
CA ASN A 36 -9.54 -13.65 -2.51
C ASN A 36 -8.13 -13.21 -2.17
N ASP A 37 -7.23 -13.29 -3.14
CA ASP A 37 -5.93 -12.68 -2.97
C ASP A 37 -6.17 -11.18 -2.75
N SER A 38 -5.73 -10.69 -1.60
CA SER A 38 -6.01 -9.35 -1.12
C SER A 38 -5.09 -8.31 -1.76
N TRP A 39 -5.00 -8.35 -3.09
CA TRP A 39 -4.27 -7.38 -3.89
C TRP A 39 -5.19 -6.50 -4.74
N SER A 40 -4.66 -5.33 -5.07
CA SER A 40 -5.24 -4.43 -6.05
C SER A 40 -4.15 -3.94 -7.01
N LEU A 41 -4.52 -3.74 -8.26
CA LEU A 41 -3.68 -3.10 -9.27
C LEU A 41 -4.49 -1.97 -9.90
N ILE A 42 -3.99 -0.75 -9.81
CA ILE A 42 -4.60 0.41 -10.44
C ILE A 42 -3.59 1.07 -11.37
N THR A 43 -4.08 1.56 -12.51
CA THR A 43 -3.29 2.41 -13.40
C THR A 43 -3.61 3.87 -13.10
N VAL A 44 -2.58 4.64 -12.80
CA VAL A 44 -2.67 6.08 -12.58
C VAL A 44 -2.13 6.77 -13.83
N ASN A 45 -2.98 7.57 -14.47
CA ASN A 45 -2.59 8.34 -15.64
C ASN A 45 -1.68 9.50 -15.23
N LYS A 46 -0.76 9.85 -16.12
CA LYS A 46 0.09 11.03 -15.93
C LYS A 46 -0.73 12.30 -15.73
N VAL A 47 -0.22 13.19 -14.89
CA VAL A 47 -0.74 14.55 -14.68
C VAL A 47 0.36 15.57 -14.99
N ASP A 48 -0.05 16.73 -15.49
CA ASP A 48 0.87 17.80 -15.90
C ASP A 48 1.55 18.48 -14.71
N SER A 49 0.87 18.54 -13.57
CA SER A 49 1.36 19.16 -12.33
C SER A 49 1.35 18.14 -11.20
N VAL A 50 2.53 17.82 -10.69
CA VAL A 50 2.72 16.90 -9.57
C VAL A 50 2.80 17.71 -8.28
N ARG A 51 2.02 17.31 -7.28
CA ARG A 51 2.08 17.94 -5.95
C ARG A 51 3.44 17.68 -5.31
N GLU A 52 3.90 18.65 -4.53
CA GLU A 52 5.19 18.60 -3.82
C GLU A 52 5.35 17.33 -2.96
N GLU A 53 4.24 16.84 -2.37
CA GLU A 53 4.23 15.62 -1.55
C GLU A 53 4.58 14.32 -2.31
N TYR A 54 4.52 14.32 -3.65
CA TYR A 54 4.94 13.20 -4.50
C TYR A 54 6.26 13.46 -5.23
N SER A 55 6.89 14.62 -5.05
CA SER A 55 8.08 15.05 -5.81
C SER A 55 9.25 14.06 -5.74
N ALA A 56 9.54 13.54 -4.55
CA ALA A 56 10.61 12.55 -4.35
C ALA A 56 10.34 11.23 -5.08
N LEU A 57 9.09 10.76 -5.04
CA LEU A 57 8.67 9.55 -5.75
C LEU A 57 8.71 9.76 -7.27
N ASP A 58 8.22 10.91 -7.73
CA ASP A 58 8.20 11.27 -9.15
C ASP A 58 9.60 11.35 -9.74
N LEU A 59 10.57 11.90 -8.99
CA LEU A 59 11.97 11.94 -9.39
C LEU A 59 12.56 10.52 -9.48
N ALA A 60 12.33 9.67 -8.48
CA ALA A 60 12.80 8.28 -8.49
C ALA A 60 12.23 7.49 -9.69
N LEU A 61 10.95 7.69 -10.03
CA LEU A 61 10.30 7.06 -11.18
C LEU A 61 10.80 7.58 -12.53
N LYS A 62 11.18 8.86 -12.62
CA LYS A 62 11.79 9.44 -13.83
C LYS A 62 13.14 8.82 -14.14
N GLU A 63 13.95 8.62 -13.12
CA GLU A 63 15.29 8.01 -13.23
C GLU A 63 15.21 6.50 -13.51
N CYS A 64 14.18 5.84 -12.99
CA CYS A 64 13.98 4.41 -13.17
C CYS A 64 13.56 4.03 -14.60
N CYS A 65 13.94 2.82 -15.02
CA CYS A 65 13.47 2.25 -16.29
C CYS A 65 12.00 1.82 -16.19
N ASP A 66 11.35 1.67 -17.34
CA ASP A 66 9.98 1.17 -17.42
C ASP A 66 9.89 -0.24 -16.82
N TYR A 67 8.74 -0.55 -16.19
CA TYR A 67 8.44 -1.83 -15.55
C TYR A 67 9.33 -2.24 -14.38
N ILE A 68 10.20 -1.36 -13.88
CA ILE A 68 10.95 -1.61 -12.66
C ILE A 68 10.11 -1.17 -11.44
N PRO A 69 9.78 -2.09 -10.52
CA PRO A 69 9.01 -1.77 -9.33
C PRO A 69 9.84 -1.02 -8.29
N ILE A 70 9.24 0.02 -7.72
CA ILE A 70 9.75 0.79 -6.59
C ILE A 70 8.82 0.54 -5.41
N ASP A 71 9.39 0.21 -4.24
CA ASP A 71 8.65 0.08 -2.99
C ASP A 71 8.29 1.46 -2.44
N LEU A 72 7.00 1.68 -2.17
CA LEU A 72 6.50 2.95 -1.63
C LEU A 72 6.80 3.15 -0.15
N LEU A 73 7.28 2.12 0.56
CA LEU A 73 7.55 2.19 2.00
C LEU A 73 8.46 3.37 2.40
N GLN A 74 9.39 3.78 1.53
CA GLN A 74 10.31 4.89 1.78
C GLN A 74 9.72 6.29 1.50
N PHE A 75 8.61 6.36 0.78
CA PHE A 75 7.96 7.61 0.36
C PHE A 75 6.67 7.89 1.15
N GLU A 76 6.01 6.84 1.63
CA GLU A 76 4.75 6.94 2.33
C GLU A 76 4.85 7.72 3.66
N PRO A 77 3.82 8.50 4.02
CA PRO A 77 3.71 9.08 5.35
C PRO A 77 3.78 8.04 6.49
N LYS A 78 4.35 8.45 7.62
CA LYS A 78 4.48 7.59 8.82
C LYS A 78 3.13 7.28 9.48
N SER A 79 2.18 8.20 9.41
CA SER A 79 0.84 8.06 9.95
C SER A 79 -0.02 7.14 9.07
N LYS A 80 -0.74 6.20 9.69
CA LYS A 80 -1.57 5.21 8.97
C LYS A 80 -2.70 5.87 8.17
N GLU A 81 -3.34 6.89 8.74
CA GLU A 81 -4.45 7.59 8.09
C GLU A 81 -3.97 8.42 6.90
N ASP A 82 -2.83 9.11 7.08
CA ASP A 82 -2.26 9.95 6.03
C ASP A 82 -1.72 9.10 4.89
N ARG A 83 -1.11 7.96 5.18
CA ARG A 83 -0.72 6.97 4.17
C ARG A 83 -1.89 6.51 3.32
N ARG A 84 -3.02 6.16 3.95
CA ARG A 84 -4.21 5.73 3.20
C ARG A 84 -4.72 6.83 2.27
N LYS A 85 -4.74 8.08 2.75
CA LYS A 85 -5.14 9.24 1.93
C LYS A 85 -4.16 9.50 0.79
N TRP A 86 -2.86 9.42 1.08
CA TRP A 86 -1.77 9.61 0.13
C TRP A 86 -1.83 8.57 -1.00
N LEU A 87 -1.95 7.27 -0.68
CA LEU A 87 -2.11 6.21 -1.67
C LEU A 87 -3.34 6.38 -2.57
N SER A 88 -4.44 6.90 -2.03
CA SER A 88 -5.67 7.13 -2.80
C SER A 88 -5.62 8.32 -3.76
N LYS A 89 -4.57 9.16 -3.65
CA LYS A 89 -4.43 10.43 -4.37
C LYS A 89 -3.07 10.54 -5.08
N ILE A 90 -2.44 9.40 -5.39
CA ILE A 90 -1.18 9.37 -6.14
C ILE A 90 -1.37 10.15 -7.44
N GLU A 91 -0.50 11.14 -7.64
CA GLU A 91 -0.44 12.02 -8.79
C GLU A 91 1.03 12.08 -9.22
N LEU A 92 1.33 11.63 -10.44
CA LEU A 92 2.69 11.48 -10.96
C LEU A 92 2.78 11.98 -12.41
N SER A 93 3.97 12.40 -12.82
CA SER A 93 4.20 12.94 -14.18
C SER A 93 4.30 11.85 -15.25
N SER A 94 4.36 10.58 -14.84
CA SER A 94 4.38 9.41 -15.72
C SER A 94 3.14 8.56 -15.45
N THR A 95 2.67 7.84 -16.48
CA THR A 95 1.64 6.82 -16.29
C THR A 95 2.27 5.64 -15.57
N VAL A 96 1.66 5.24 -14.45
CA VAL A 96 2.19 4.18 -13.59
C VAL A 96 1.13 3.15 -13.25
N ASN A 97 1.60 1.96 -12.91
CA ASN A 97 0.80 0.97 -12.22
C ASN A 97 1.16 0.99 -10.73
N VAL A 98 0.14 1.02 -9.88
CA VAL A 98 0.27 0.89 -8.43
C VAL A 98 -0.33 -0.44 -8.03
N PHE A 99 0.51 -1.32 -7.49
CA PHE A 99 0.11 -2.61 -6.94
C PHE A 99 0.13 -2.53 -5.42
N THR A 100 -0.98 -2.91 -4.78
CA THR A 100 -1.06 -3.03 -3.32
C THR A 100 -1.37 -4.47 -2.97
N HIS A 101 -0.61 -5.07 -2.07
CA HIS A 101 -0.93 -6.36 -1.47
C HIS A 101 -1.15 -6.18 0.04
N ALA A 102 -2.37 -6.42 0.49
CA ALA A 102 -2.72 -6.42 1.90
C ALA A 102 -2.55 -7.83 2.46
N HIS A 103 -1.60 -8.07 3.36
CA HIS A 103 -1.29 -9.44 3.83
C HIS A 103 -2.31 -10.06 4.80
N GLY A 104 -3.51 -9.47 4.95
CA GLY A 104 -4.58 -9.93 5.83
C GLY A 104 -4.26 -9.96 7.34
N ASN A 105 -2.98 -9.93 7.72
CA ASN A 105 -2.47 -10.08 9.07
C ASN A 105 -1.79 -8.78 9.55
N TYR A 106 -1.17 -8.82 10.73
CA TYR A 106 -0.41 -7.70 11.31
C TYR A 106 0.77 -7.21 10.45
N ILE A 107 1.06 -7.89 9.33
CA ILE A 107 2.00 -7.47 8.31
C ILE A 107 1.31 -6.37 7.50
N GLY A 108 1.87 -5.15 7.55
CA GLY A 108 1.35 -4.01 6.82
C GLY A 108 1.22 -4.27 5.32
N ASN A 109 0.45 -3.43 4.63
CA ASN A 109 0.30 -3.53 3.18
C ASN A 109 1.65 -3.28 2.50
N THR A 110 1.96 -4.07 1.48
CA THR A 110 3.10 -3.82 0.60
C THR A 110 2.58 -3.11 -0.65
N THR A 111 3.14 -1.95 -0.97
CA THR A 111 2.73 -1.18 -2.14
C THR A 111 3.91 -0.94 -3.06
N PHE A 112 3.79 -1.32 -4.32
CA PHE A 112 4.79 -1.09 -5.36
C PHE A 112 4.22 -0.18 -6.44
N VAL A 113 5.10 0.60 -7.05
CA VAL A 113 4.76 1.41 -8.23
C VAL A 113 5.81 1.22 -9.32
N TRP A 114 5.38 1.14 -10.57
CA TRP A 114 6.29 1.14 -11.72
C TRP A 114 5.72 1.93 -12.88
N LYS A 115 6.64 2.53 -13.65
CA LYS A 115 6.31 3.28 -14.85
C LYS A 115 5.93 2.36 -16.00
N ILE A 116 4.95 2.78 -16.78
CA ILE A 116 4.53 2.12 -18.02
C ILE A 116 4.95 3.02 -19.17
N PRO A 117 5.49 2.48 -20.28
CA PRO A 117 5.81 3.26 -21.46
C PRO A 117 4.56 3.94 -22.01
N ASP A 118 4.69 5.21 -22.35
CA ASP A 118 3.63 5.94 -23.03
C ASP A 118 3.50 5.36 -24.45
N PRO A 119 2.32 4.86 -24.87
CA PRO A 119 2.14 4.31 -26.21
C PRO A 119 2.41 5.34 -27.32
N GLN A 120 2.41 6.64 -27.02
CA GLN A 120 2.70 7.69 -27.98
C GLN A 120 4.18 8.07 -28.08
N LEU A 121 5.04 7.56 -27.19
CA LEU A 121 6.49 7.81 -27.24
C LEU A 121 7.22 6.59 -27.82
N PRO A 122 8.12 6.77 -28.81
CA PRO A 122 8.90 5.66 -29.35
C PRO A 122 9.78 5.05 -28.26
N ASN A 123 9.77 3.72 -28.20
CA ASN A 123 10.41 2.87 -27.20
C ASN A 123 11.91 3.20 -27.00
N SER A 124 12.24 4.15 -26.12
CA SER A 124 13.60 4.65 -25.99
C SER A 124 14.47 3.85 -25.01
N LYS A 125 13.91 2.90 -24.23
CA LYS A 125 14.68 2.12 -23.23
C LYS A 125 14.24 0.66 -23.09
N LYS A 126 13.98 -0.04 -24.21
CA LYS A 126 13.49 -1.43 -24.16
C LYS A 126 14.50 -2.52 -23.74
N TYR A 127 15.79 -2.21 -23.56
CA TYR A 127 16.79 -3.26 -23.29
C TYR A 127 17.95 -2.75 -22.42
N ALA A 128 17.75 -2.66 -21.11
CA ALA A 128 18.84 -2.54 -20.13
C ALA A 128 18.74 -3.63 -19.04
N GLN A 129 18.26 -4.82 -19.44
CA GLN A 129 18.30 -6.04 -18.63
C GLN A 129 18.84 -7.18 -19.48
N ARG A 130 20.11 -7.04 -19.86
CA ARG A 130 21.02 -8.17 -19.97
C ARG A 130 22.21 -7.75 -19.12
N GLU A 131 22.59 -8.60 -18.18
CA GLU A 131 23.72 -8.43 -17.23
C GLU A 131 23.34 -7.78 -15.88
N CYS A 132 22.81 -8.63 -15.00
CA CYS A 132 23.27 -8.70 -13.61
C CYS A 132 24.14 -9.96 -13.49
#